data_AF-A0A914KYN7-F1
#
_entry.id   AF-A0A914KYN7-F1
#
_cell.length_a   1.000
_cell.length_b   1.000
_cell.length_c   1.000
_cell.angle_alpha   90.00
_cell.angle_beta   90.00
_cell.angle_gamma   90.00
#
_symmetry.space_group_name_H-M   'P 1'
#
loop_
_entity.id
_entity.type
_entity.pdbx_description
1 polymer ?
#
loop_
_entity_poly.entity_id
_entity_poly.type
_entity_poly.pdbx_seq_one_letter_code
_entity_poly.pdbx_strand_id
1 'polypeptide(L)'
;MFAPSTSIWGSCEFSLSPKTTTNLINKDTINNNNLEKQRQHLQYHLSQLFPEATVLAVMAAHPQEMDAQILCQRIIAFQEGFQKEIEE
;
A
#
# COMPACT_ATOMS: atom_id res chain seq x y z
N MET A 1 37.71 -0.43 25.28
CA MET A 1 37.21 -1.40 24.29
C MET A 1 35.71 -1.50 24.49
N PHE A 2 34.90 -0.99 23.56
CA PHE A 2 33.43 -0.98 23.69
C PHE A 2 32.83 -1.64 22.44
N ALA A 3 32.07 -2.72 22.66
CA ALA A 3 31.17 -3.28 21.66
C ALA A 3 29.80 -3.48 22.33
N PRO A 4 28.82 -2.58 22.12
CA PRO A 4 27.46 -2.82 22.54
C PRO A 4 26.86 -3.86 21.60
N SER A 5 26.61 -5.07 22.10
CA SER A 5 25.94 -6.14 21.36
C SER A 5 24.44 -5.85 21.33
N THR A 6 23.97 -5.06 20.36
CA THR A 6 22.54 -4.81 20.15
C THR A 6 21.99 -5.78 19.10
N SER A 7 21.82 -7.05 19.47
CA SER A 7 20.94 -7.95 18.71
C SER A 7 19.50 -7.69 19.15
N ILE A 8 18.86 -6.68 18.57
CA ILE A 8 17.43 -6.34 18.77
C ILE A 8 16.52 -7.21 17.90
N TRP A 9 17.06 -7.83 16.84
CA TRP A 9 16.31 -8.78 16.04
C TRP A 9 16.49 -10.18 16.61
N GLY A 10 15.50 -10.60 17.40
CA GLY A 10 15.30 -12.01 17.74
C GLY A 10 15.25 -12.86 16.48
N SER A 11 15.84 -14.05 16.56
CA SER A 11 15.86 -15.06 15.52
C SER A 11 14.43 -15.38 15.04
N CYS A 12 14.11 -14.97 13.82
CA CYS A 12 12.93 -15.45 13.11
C CYS A 12 13.15 -16.92 12.72
N GLU A 13 12.91 -17.84 13.65
CA GLU A 13 12.76 -19.26 13.34
C GLU A 13 11.34 -19.53 12.81
N PHE A 14 11.03 -18.97 11.64
CA PHE A 14 9.81 -19.33 10.92
C PHE A 14 10.03 -20.67 10.23
N SER A 15 9.70 -21.76 10.93
CA SER A 15 9.79 -23.13 10.42
C SER A 15 8.80 -23.32 9.26
N LEU A 16 9.29 -23.29 8.03
CA LEU A 16 8.53 -23.71 6.85
C LEU A 16 8.45 -25.25 6.83
N SER A 17 7.37 -25.81 7.37
CA SER A 17 6.99 -27.20 7.09
C SER A 17 6.26 -27.26 5.75
N PRO A 18 6.81 -27.91 4.70
CA PRO A 18 6.11 -28.03 3.43
C PRO A 18 5.14 -29.21 3.53
N LYS A 19 3.87 -28.92 3.80
CA LYS A 19 2.79 -29.90 3.59
C LYS A 19 2.19 -29.69 2.21
N THR A 20 2.62 -30.58 1.32
CA THR A 20 2.04 -30.90 0.04
C THR A 20 0.53 -31.12 0.14
N THR A 21 -0.27 -30.22 -0.41
CA THR A 21 -1.62 -30.55 -0.91
C THR A 21 -1.91 -29.65 -2.10
N THR A 22 -1.66 -30.21 -3.28
CA THR A 22 -2.48 -30.04 -4.49
C THR A 22 -3.53 -28.95 -4.42
N ASN A 23 -3.22 -27.76 -4.93
CA ASN A 23 -4.22 -26.83 -5.43
C ASN A 23 -3.66 -26.11 -6.65
N LEU A 24 -3.80 -26.76 -7.80
CA LEU A 24 -3.53 -26.18 -9.11
C LEU A 24 -4.76 -25.41 -9.64
N ILE A 25 -5.56 -24.87 -8.71
CA ILE A 25 -6.76 -24.09 -8.98
C ILE A 25 -6.42 -22.70 -8.45
N ASN A 26 -6.40 -21.70 -9.34
CA ASN A 26 -6.47 -20.27 -8.98
C ASN A 26 -5.19 -19.55 -8.54
N LYS A 27 -4.07 -19.71 -9.26
CA LYS A 27 -2.94 -18.77 -9.08
C LYS A 27 -3.36 -17.33 -9.42
N ASP A 28 -4.18 -17.14 -10.45
CA ASP A 28 -4.69 -15.82 -10.86
C ASP A 28 -5.66 -15.21 -9.84
N THR A 29 -6.56 -16.01 -9.26
CA THR A 29 -7.52 -15.50 -8.26
C THR A 29 -6.85 -15.17 -6.93
N ILE A 30 -5.88 -15.97 -6.47
CA ILE A 30 -5.13 -15.68 -5.23
C ILE A 30 -4.31 -14.39 -5.38
N ASN A 31 -3.70 -14.16 -6.54
CA ASN A 31 -2.96 -12.93 -6.83
C ASN A 31 -3.88 -11.70 -6.87
N ASN A 32 -5.07 -11.81 -7.47
CA ASN A 32 -6.05 -10.71 -7.52
C ASN A 32 -6.59 -10.36 -6.12
N ASN A 33 -6.91 -11.36 -5.28
CA ASN A 33 -7.36 -11.12 -3.91
C ASN A 33 -6.28 -10.43 -3.04
N ASN A 34 -5.00 -10.75 -3.29
CA ASN A 34 -3.90 -10.09 -2.58
C ASN A 34 -3.77 -8.62 -3.03
N LEU A 35 -3.85 -8.37 -4.34
CA LEU A 35 -3.75 -7.03 -4.91
C LEU A 35 -4.88 -6.10 -4.44
N GLU A 36 -6.13 -6.58 -4.42
CA GLU A 36 -7.27 -5.82 -3.87
C GLU A 36 -7.09 -5.51 -2.38
N LYS A 37 -6.59 -6.48 -1.60
CA LYS A 37 -6.33 -6.27 -0.17
C LYS A 37 -5.22 -5.25 0.07
N GLN A 38 -4.16 -5.28 -0.73
CA GLN A 38 -3.11 -4.25 -0.70
C GLN A 38 -3.68 -2.87 -1.05
N ARG A 39 -4.57 -2.80 -2.05
CA ARG A 39 -5.25 -1.55 -2.43
C ARG A 39 -6.12 -0.99 -1.31
N GLN A 40 -6.91 -1.85 -0.64
CA GLN A 40 -7.75 -1.45 0.49
C GLN A 40 -6.91 -0.95 1.67
N HIS A 41 -5.81 -1.64 1.98
CA HIS A 41 -4.90 -1.25 3.04
C HIS A 41 -4.27 0.13 2.75
N LEU A 42 -3.88 0.36 1.49
CA LEU A 42 -3.32 1.62 1.06
C LEU A 42 -4.35 2.76 1.07
N GLN A 43 -5.58 2.50 0.63
CA GLN A 43 -6.70 3.45 0.75
C GLN A 43 -6.93 3.86 2.20
N TYR A 44 -6.92 2.89 3.13
CA TYR A 44 -7.12 3.14 4.55
C TYR A 44 -6.01 4.02 5.15
N HIS A 45 -4.75 3.79 4.78
CA HIS A 45 -3.65 4.63 5.27
C HIS A 45 -3.71 6.04 4.69
N LEU A 46 -4.04 6.17 3.41
CA LEU A 46 -4.16 7.47 2.77
C LEU A 46 -5.33 8.29 3.33
N SER A 47 -6.45 7.66 3.68
CA SER A 47 -7.60 8.34 4.28
C SER A 47 -7.36 8.83 5.72
N GLN A 48 -6.31 8.35 6.40
CA GLN A 48 -5.88 8.91 7.69
C GLN A 48 -5.13 10.25 7.53
N LEU A 49 -4.51 10.48 6.36
CA LEU A 49 -3.66 11.65 6.10
C LEU A 49 -4.38 12.69 5.24
N PHE A 50 -5.29 12.26 4.37
CA PHE A 50 -5.96 13.09 3.37
C PHE A 50 -7.47 12.88 3.37
N PRO A 51 -8.26 13.82 2.82
CA PRO A 51 -9.70 13.65 2.69
C PRO A 51 -10.04 12.40 1.86
N GLU A 52 -10.95 11.57 2.37
CA GLU A 52 -11.36 10.31 1.72
C GLU A 52 -11.84 10.52 0.28
N ALA A 53 -12.59 11.61 0.02
CA ALA A 53 -13.05 11.97 -1.32
C ALA A 53 -11.89 12.17 -2.31
N THR A 54 -10.81 12.83 -1.87
CA THR A 54 -9.62 13.05 -2.69
C THR A 54 -8.86 11.75 -2.93
N VAL A 55 -8.69 10.92 -1.90
CA VAL A 55 -8.04 9.62 -2.02
C VAL A 55 -8.80 8.72 -3.00
N LEU A 56 -10.13 8.65 -2.89
CA LEU A 56 -10.97 7.90 -3.81
C LEU A 56 -10.84 8.41 -5.25
N ALA A 57 -10.86 9.73 -5.45
CA ALA A 57 -10.71 10.33 -6.78
C ALA A 57 -9.37 9.97 -7.43
N VAL A 58 -8.26 10.12 -6.68
CA VAL A 58 -6.92 9.83 -7.19
C VAL A 58 -6.72 8.32 -7.42
N MET A 59 -7.22 7.47 -6.51
CA MET A 59 -7.16 6.02 -6.66
C MET A 59 -8.07 5.48 -7.77
N ALA A 60 -9.15 6.19 -8.13
CA ALA A 60 -10.00 5.86 -9.27
C ALA A 60 -9.39 6.32 -10.59
N ALA A 61 -8.73 7.49 -10.61
CA ALA A 61 -8.02 8.00 -11.78
C ALA A 61 -6.79 7.15 -12.15
N HIS A 62 -6.20 6.45 -11.17
CA HIS A 62 -4.95 5.72 -11.34
C HIS A 62 -5.03 4.28 -10.82
N PRO A 63 -5.75 3.38 -11.51
CA PRO A 63 -5.98 2.02 -11.05
C PRO A 63 -4.72 1.13 -11.08
N GLN A 64 -3.70 1.50 -11.85
CA GLN A 64 -2.45 0.73 -11.97
C GLN A 64 -1.38 1.14 -10.94
N GLU A 65 -1.53 2.32 -10.33
CA GLU A 65 -0.56 2.84 -9.38
C GLU A 65 -0.88 2.30 -7.99
N MET A 66 0.03 1.52 -7.42
CA MET A 66 -0.06 0.98 -6.06
C MET A 66 1.02 1.52 -5.13
N ASP A 67 1.86 2.43 -5.61
CA ASP A 67 2.89 3.05 -4.79
C ASP A 67 2.28 4.17 -3.96
N ALA A 68 2.43 4.07 -2.64
CA ALA A 68 1.96 5.07 -1.69
C ALA A 68 2.61 6.43 -1.94
N GLN A 69 3.88 6.49 -2.34
CA GLN A 69 4.59 7.75 -2.58
C GLN A 69 4.01 8.49 -3.79
N ILE A 70 3.77 7.76 -4.88
CA ILE A 70 3.19 8.32 -6.11
C ILE A 70 1.78 8.81 -5.84
N LEU A 71 0.98 8.02 -5.11
CA LEU A 71 -0.38 8.43 -4.75
C LEU A 71 -0.39 9.66 -3.83
N CYS A 72 0.48 9.73 -2.82
CA CYS A 72 0.64 10.93 -1.99
C CYS A 72 1.02 12.15 -2.83
N GLN A 73 2.00 12.02 -3.74
CA GLN A 73 2.41 13.12 -4.61
C GLN A 73 1.25 13.61 -5.49
N ARG A 74 0.46 12.68 -6.04
CA ARG A 74 -0.72 13.03 -6.85
C ARG A 74 -1.84 13.64 -6.03
N ILE A 75 -2.05 13.16 -4.80
CA ILE A 75 -3.03 13.74 -3.88
C ILE A 75 -2.64 15.18 -3.50
N ILE A 76 -1.35 15.45 -3.29
CA ILE A 76 -0.84 16.80 -3.02
C ILE A 76 -1.02 17.68 -4.26
N ALA A 77 -0.57 17.22 -5.44
CA ALA A 77 -0.72 17.95 -6.69
C ALA A 77 -2.20 18.24 -7.04
N PHE A 78 -3.10 17.29 -6.75
CA PHE A 78 -4.55 17.46 -6.91
C PHE A 78 -5.08 18.58 -6.02
N GLN A 79 -4.62 18.65 -4.76
CA GLN A 79 -5.01 19.72 -3.84
C GLN A 79 -4.42 21.08 -4.25
N GLU A 80 -3.16 21.12 -4.69
CA GLU A 80 -2.52 22.35 -5.16
C GLU A 80 -3.15 22.89 -6.44
N GLY A 81 -3.53 22.01 -7.37
CA GLY A 81 -4.28 22.38 -8.57
C GLY A 81 -5.66 22.95 -8.25
N PHE A 82 -6.36 22.37 -7.28
CA PHE A 82 -7.68 22.85 -6.83
C PHE A 82 -7.62 24.24 -6.18
N GLN A 83 -6.53 24.58 -5.48
CA GLN A 83 -6.38 25.91 -4.87
C GLN A 83 -6.13 27.02 -5.90
N LYS A 84 -5.71 26.66 -7.12
CA LYS A 84 -5.37 27.64 -8.16
C LYS A 84 -6.57 28.11 -8.99
N GLU A 85 -7.71 27.43 -8.93
CA GLU A 85 -8.91 27.77 -9.72
C GLU A 85 -9.89 28.71 -9.00
N ILE A 86 -9.61 29.11 -7.75
CA ILE A 86 -10.48 30.02 -6.97
C ILE A 86 -10.07 31.49 -7.13
N GLU A 87 -9.01 31.78 -7.89
CA GLU A 87 -8.43 33.12 -8.07
C GLU A 87 -8.61 33.67 -9.50
N GLU A 88 -9.76 33.45 -10.14
CA GLU A 88 -10.15 34.15 -11.37
C GLU A 88 -11.54 34.80 -11.28
#